data_AF-A0A419KB22-F1
#
_entry.id   AF-A0A419KB22-F1
#
_cell.length_a   1.000
_cell.length_b   1.000
_cell.length_c   1.000
_cell.angle_alpha   90.00
_cell.angle_beta   90.00
_cell.angle_gamma   90.00
#
_symmetry.space_group_name_H-M   'P 1'
#
loop_
_entity.id
_entity.type
_entity.pdbx_description
1 polymer ?
#
loop_
_entity_poly.entity_id
_entity_poly.type
_entity_poly.pdbx_seq_one_letter_code
_entity_poly.pdbx_strand_id
1 'polypeptide(L)'
;VKGFEFENISKRIRLYGDSVKKLKAEGKFPAILVFCCQWSEFSALDDPESLLFKKGAVAMEIPCFKALDPVHVVEALYSGFDGVLAVVCSEEDCKLQEGRETAERNTTVLKDFLKKRNLLERFELFTVSPRCVGEFNDKLEEFFKKIAAMPPLKLEEKEAEAHV
;
A
#
# COMPACT_ATOMS: atom_id res chain seq x y z
N VAL A 1 12.99 -11.50 -18.97
CA VAL A 1 12.11 -11.36 -17.78
C VAL A 1 10.82 -10.73 -18.27
N LYS A 2 9.70 -11.48 -18.31
CA LYS A 2 8.41 -10.92 -18.72
C LYS A 2 8.06 -9.79 -17.75
N GLY A 3 7.85 -8.61 -18.32
CA GLY A 3 7.65 -7.38 -17.57
C GLY A 3 6.50 -7.51 -16.60
N PHE A 4 6.68 -6.91 -15.44
CA PHE A 4 5.59 -6.57 -14.55
C PHE A 4 4.59 -5.70 -15.32
N GLU A 5 3.44 -6.28 -15.66
CA GLU A 5 2.41 -5.59 -16.43
C GLU A 5 1.58 -4.72 -15.48
N PHE A 6 1.71 -3.40 -15.60
CA PHE A 6 0.98 -2.40 -14.84
C PHE A 6 -0.53 -2.65 -14.81
N GLU A 7 -1.11 -3.07 -15.93
CA GLU A 7 -2.54 -3.44 -16.03
C GLU A 7 -2.96 -4.53 -15.03
N ASN A 8 -2.02 -5.40 -14.63
CA ASN A 8 -2.31 -6.47 -13.68
C ASN A 8 -2.55 -5.91 -12.28
N ILE A 9 -1.80 -4.89 -11.85
CA ILE A 9 -1.99 -4.30 -10.51
C ILE A 9 -3.31 -3.57 -10.41
N SER A 10 -3.59 -2.65 -11.33
CA SER A 10 -4.82 -1.87 -11.27
C SER A 10 -6.06 -2.79 -11.23
N LYS A 11 -6.09 -3.83 -12.09
CA LYS A 11 -7.14 -4.86 -12.07
C LYS A 11 -7.22 -5.58 -10.72
N ARG A 12 -6.07 -5.96 -10.13
CA ARG A 12 -6.03 -6.62 -8.82
C ARG A 12 -6.49 -5.71 -7.69
N ILE A 13 -6.11 -4.44 -7.69
CA ILE A 13 -6.54 -3.45 -6.69
C ILE A 13 -8.05 -3.31 -6.73
N ARG A 14 -8.65 -3.18 -7.91
CA ARG A 14 -10.11 -3.10 -8.06
C ARG A 14 -10.81 -4.37 -7.57
N LEU A 15 -10.32 -5.54 -7.97
CA LEU A 15 -10.85 -6.83 -7.53
C LEU A 15 -10.81 -6.99 -6.00
N TYR A 16 -9.69 -6.61 -5.37
CA TYR A 16 -9.58 -6.61 -3.92
C TYR A 16 -10.46 -5.53 -3.29
N GLY A 17 -10.60 -4.37 -3.94
CA GLY A 17 -11.51 -3.29 -3.55
C GLY A 17 -12.97 -3.75 -3.43
N ASP A 18 -13.48 -4.51 -4.41
CA ASP A 18 -14.84 -5.07 -4.33
C ASP A 18 -15.03 -5.98 -3.12
N SER A 19 -13.99 -6.73 -2.77
CA SER A 19 -13.99 -7.63 -1.60
C SER A 19 -13.92 -6.81 -0.30
N VAL A 20 -13.08 -5.78 -0.27
CA VAL A 20 -12.96 -4.83 0.85
C VAL A 20 -14.27 -4.09 1.11
N LYS A 21 -14.95 -3.61 0.06
CA LYS A 21 -16.26 -2.95 0.17
C LYS A 21 -17.29 -3.86 0.85
N LYS A 22 -17.33 -5.16 0.49
CA LYS A 22 -18.19 -6.16 1.14
C LYS A 22 -17.82 -6.38 2.60
N LEU A 23 -16.55 -6.61 2.90
CA LEU A 23 -16.08 -6.81 4.27
C LEU A 23 -16.37 -5.61 5.17
N LYS A 24 -16.20 -4.39 4.66
CA LYS A 24 -16.55 -3.16 5.38
C LYS A 24 -18.05 -3.05 5.66
N ALA A 25 -18.91 -3.49 4.72
CA ALA A 25 -20.36 -3.54 4.94
C ALA A 25 -20.74 -4.56 6.04
N GLU A 26 -19.95 -5.61 6.23
CA GLU A 26 -20.06 -6.57 7.34
C GLU A 26 -19.45 -6.06 8.67
N GLY A 27 -18.95 -4.83 8.70
CA GLY A 27 -18.33 -4.22 9.89
C GLY A 27 -16.85 -4.59 10.10
N LYS A 28 -16.20 -5.25 9.14
CA LYS A 28 -14.76 -5.56 9.21
C LYS A 28 -13.97 -4.34 8.75
N PHE A 29 -13.37 -3.64 9.71
CA PHE A 29 -12.62 -2.39 9.54
C PHE A 29 -11.46 -2.34 10.56
N PRO A 30 -10.29 -1.74 10.23
CA PRO A 30 -9.93 -1.09 8.97
C PRO A 30 -9.42 -2.06 7.90
N ALA A 31 -9.67 -1.72 6.62
CA ALA A 31 -9.10 -2.45 5.49
C ALA A 31 -7.80 -1.78 5.04
N ILE A 32 -6.68 -2.50 5.09
CA ILE A 32 -5.34 -1.97 4.75
C ILE A 32 -4.72 -2.77 3.61
N LEU A 33 -4.22 -2.06 2.60
CA LEU A 33 -3.38 -2.62 1.55
C LEU A 33 -1.91 -2.40 1.91
N VAL A 34 -1.11 -3.45 1.83
CA VAL A 34 0.34 -3.38 2.05
C VAL A 34 1.06 -3.68 0.75
N PHE A 35 1.74 -2.69 0.17
CA PHE A 35 2.66 -2.93 -0.95
C PHE A 35 4.00 -3.38 -0.42
N CYS A 36 4.52 -4.50 -0.91
CA CYS A 36 5.83 -5.02 -0.51
C CYS A 36 6.73 -5.24 -1.73
N CYS A 37 8.01 -4.92 -1.58
CA CYS A 37 9.02 -5.26 -2.59
C CYS A 37 9.30 -6.77 -2.61
N GLN A 38 9.11 -7.41 -3.76
CA GLN A 38 9.32 -8.85 -3.97
C GLN A 38 10.78 -9.27 -3.69
N TRP A 39 11.76 -8.39 -3.98
CA TRP A 39 13.19 -8.66 -3.72
C TRP A 39 13.60 -8.51 -2.25
N SER A 40 12.72 -7.95 -1.42
CA SER A 40 13.02 -7.83 0.00
C SER A 40 12.95 -9.19 0.69
N GLU A 41 12.20 -10.17 0.17
CA GLU A 41 12.08 -11.50 0.80
C GLU A 41 11.61 -11.38 2.26
N PHE A 42 10.61 -10.52 2.50
CA PHE A 42 10.00 -10.37 3.82
C PHE A 42 9.31 -11.69 4.22
N SER A 43 9.92 -12.44 5.14
CA SER A 43 9.38 -13.74 5.58
C SER A 43 7.97 -13.64 6.20
N ALA A 44 7.54 -12.44 6.62
CA ALA A 44 6.18 -12.17 7.07
C ALA A 44 5.11 -12.38 5.98
N LEU A 45 5.49 -12.36 4.70
CA LEU A 45 4.58 -12.65 3.59
C LEU A 45 4.38 -14.15 3.34
N ASP A 46 5.40 -14.95 3.68
CA ASP A 46 5.39 -16.41 3.49
C ASP A 46 4.75 -17.15 4.69
N ASP A 47 4.67 -16.50 5.85
CA ASP A 47 4.05 -17.04 7.05
C ASP A 47 2.53 -16.74 7.08
N PRO A 48 1.64 -17.74 6.93
CA PRO A 48 0.19 -17.52 7.02
C PRO A 48 -0.26 -17.10 8.43
N GLU A 49 0.56 -17.33 9.46
CA GLU A 49 0.31 -16.88 10.82
C GLU A 49 0.88 -15.48 11.12
N SER A 50 1.41 -14.78 10.11
CA SER A 50 1.96 -13.46 10.31
C SER A 50 0.90 -12.47 10.77
N LEU A 51 1.37 -11.41 11.43
CA LEU A 51 0.50 -10.34 11.94
C LEU A 51 -0.33 -9.70 10.82
N LEU A 52 0.22 -9.64 9.59
CA LEU A 52 -0.43 -9.08 8.42
C LEU A 52 -1.74 -9.80 8.10
N PHE A 53 -1.70 -11.12 7.98
CA PHE A 53 -2.89 -11.91 7.67
C PHE A 53 -3.86 -11.97 8.87
N LYS A 54 -3.33 -12.07 10.10
CA LYS A 54 -4.15 -12.05 11.33
C LYS A 54 -4.95 -10.76 11.50
N LYS A 55 -4.43 -9.62 11.04
CA LYS A 55 -5.12 -8.32 11.08
C LYS A 55 -6.04 -8.08 9.87
N GLY A 56 -6.08 -9.01 8.91
CA GLY A 56 -6.87 -8.87 7.70
C GLY A 56 -6.33 -7.84 6.71
N ALA A 57 -5.04 -7.52 6.77
CA ALA A 57 -4.39 -6.73 5.73
C ALA A 57 -4.23 -7.56 4.45
N VAL A 58 -4.29 -6.87 3.31
CA VAL A 58 -4.05 -7.46 1.99
C VAL A 58 -2.62 -7.11 1.59
N ALA A 59 -1.77 -8.11 1.37
CA ALA A 59 -0.45 -7.90 0.80
C ALA A 59 -0.50 -7.89 -0.74
N MET A 60 0.21 -6.96 -1.36
CA MET A 60 0.43 -6.91 -2.79
C MET A 60 1.91 -6.72 -3.08
N GLU A 61 2.53 -7.74 -3.64
CA GLU A 61 3.92 -7.66 -4.06
C GLU A 61 4.07 -6.83 -5.33
N ILE A 62 5.06 -5.95 -5.32
CA ILE A 62 5.58 -5.23 -6.49
C ILE A 62 7.04 -5.65 -6.67
N PRO A 63 7.59 -5.70 -7.90
CA PRO A 63 8.94 -6.16 -8.15
C PRO A 63 9.94 -5.42 -7.27
N CYS A 64 9.80 -4.10 -7.13
CA CYS A 64 10.69 -3.27 -6.34
C CYS A 64 9.99 -1.95 -5.99
N PHE A 65 10.54 -1.17 -5.06
CA PHE A 65 10.07 0.19 -4.75
C PHE A 65 9.96 1.08 -5.99
N LYS A 66 10.86 0.91 -6.98
CA LYS A 66 10.77 1.63 -8.27
C LYS A 66 9.46 1.44 -9.03
N ALA A 67 8.75 0.34 -8.76
CA ALA A 67 7.48 0.00 -9.38
C ALA A 67 6.27 0.47 -8.55
N LEU A 68 6.49 1.13 -7.41
CA LEU A 68 5.43 1.76 -6.63
C LEU A 68 4.97 3.03 -7.37
N ASP A 69 3.96 2.87 -8.21
CA ASP A 69 3.33 3.97 -8.92
C ASP A 69 2.35 4.72 -7.99
N PRO A 70 2.45 6.06 -7.86
CA PRO A 70 1.48 6.89 -7.16
C PRO A 70 0.02 6.61 -7.53
N VAL A 71 -0.26 6.30 -8.80
CA VAL A 71 -1.61 5.99 -9.29
C VAL A 71 -2.20 4.78 -8.56
N HIS A 72 -1.40 3.75 -8.27
CA HIS A 72 -1.88 2.56 -7.58
C HIS A 72 -2.22 2.84 -6.11
N VAL A 73 -1.48 3.73 -5.44
CA VAL A 73 -1.81 4.13 -4.07
C VAL A 73 -3.13 4.90 -4.04
N VAL A 74 -3.31 5.83 -4.98
CA VAL A 74 -4.56 6.58 -5.12
C VAL A 74 -5.70 5.62 -5.45
N GLU A 75 -5.53 4.75 -6.44
CA GLU A 75 -6.55 3.79 -6.85
C GLU A 75 -6.96 2.86 -5.71
N ALA A 76 -6.03 2.41 -4.86
CA ALA A 76 -6.34 1.61 -3.69
C ALA A 76 -7.26 2.37 -2.71
N LEU A 77 -6.94 3.62 -2.38
CA LEU A 77 -7.77 4.43 -1.49
C LEU A 77 -9.18 4.63 -2.08
N TYR A 78 -9.27 4.93 -3.37
CA TYR A 78 -10.56 5.10 -4.07
C TYR A 78 -11.33 3.77 -4.23
N SER A 79 -10.63 2.63 -4.28
CA SER A 79 -11.24 1.30 -4.32
C SER A 79 -11.80 0.85 -2.97
N GLY A 80 -11.61 1.63 -1.90
CA GLY A 80 -12.27 1.44 -0.60
C GLY A 80 -11.34 1.05 0.55
N PHE A 81 -10.03 0.92 0.31
CA PHE A 81 -9.04 0.71 1.37
C PHE A 81 -8.96 1.93 2.28
N ASP A 82 -8.92 1.71 3.59
CA ASP A 82 -8.87 2.78 4.60
C ASP A 82 -7.46 3.31 4.83
N GLY A 83 -6.45 2.51 4.50
CA GLY A 83 -5.05 2.88 4.52
C GLY A 83 -4.22 2.05 3.55
N VAL A 84 -3.10 2.64 3.11
CA VAL A 84 -2.11 2.01 2.25
C VAL A 84 -0.74 2.14 2.90
N LEU A 85 -0.08 1.02 3.15
CA LEU A 85 1.29 0.98 3.66
C LEU A 85 2.21 0.47 2.56
N ALA A 86 3.23 1.22 2.18
CA ALA A 86 4.29 0.72 1.32
C ALA A 86 5.50 0.36 2.18
N VAL A 87 5.92 -0.90 2.14
CA VAL A 87 7.11 -1.40 2.84
C VAL A 87 8.20 -1.73 1.84
N VAL A 88 9.33 -1.07 1.99
CA VAL A 88 10.46 -1.15 1.07
C VAL A 88 11.76 -1.44 1.82
N CYS A 89 12.69 -2.10 1.15
CA CYS A 89 14.02 -2.33 1.70
C CYS A 89 14.77 -1.01 1.93
N SER A 90 15.65 -1.04 2.92
CA SER A 90 16.64 0.02 3.15
C SER A 90 17.58 0.16 1.97
N GLU A 91 18.30 1.29 1.90
CA GLU A 91 19.22 1.55 0.80
C GLU A 91 20.36 0.52 0.76
N GLU A 92 20.82 0.07 1.93
CA GLU A 92 21.88 -0.91 2.10
C GLU A 92 21.45 -2.31 1.66
N ASP A 93 20.18 -2.67 1.87
CA ASP A 93 19.62 -3.97 1.48
C ASP A 93 19.05 -3.98 0.06
N CYS A 94 19.04 -2.84 -0.64
CA CYS A 94 18.40 -2.72 -1.94
C CYS A 94 19.20 -3.43 -3.04
N LYS A 95 18.63 -4.50 -3.60
CA LYS A 95 19.21 -5.22 -4.75
C LYS A 95 19.09 -4.47 -6.09
N LEU A 96 18.29 -3.40 -6.15
CA LEU A 96 18.01 -2.61 -7.35
C LEU A 96 18.02 -1.11 -7.02
N GLN A 97 19.21 -0.57 -6.72
CA GLN A 97 19.38 0.83 -6.30
C GLN A 97 19.02 1.83 -7.42
N GLU A 98 19.32 1.50 -8.68
CA GLU A 98 18.99 2.35 -9.81
C GLU A 98 17.48 2.59 -9.93
N GLY A 99 17.08 3.87 -9.96
CA GLY A 99 15.68 4.28 -10.01
C GLY A 99 15.01 4.50 -8.65
N ARG A 100 15.68 4.22 -7.53
CA ARG A 100 15.18 4.53 -6.18
C ARG A 100 14.84 6.03 -6.03
N GLU A 101 15.75 6.90 -6.45
CA GLU A 101 15.56 8.35 -6.45
C GLU A 101 14.29 8.80 -7.19
N THR A 102 13.92 8.10 -8.27
CA THR A 102 12.70 8.39 -9.03
C THR A 102 11.47 7.99 -8.22
N ALA A 103 11.49 6.84 -7.54
CA ALA A 103 10.42 6.43 -6.64
C ALA A 103 10.26 7.35 -5.43
N GLU A 104 11.36 7.88 -4.89
CA GLU A 104 11.33 8.86 -3.82
C GLU A 104 10.70 10.18 -4.28
N ARG A 105 11.06 10.67 -5.47
CA ARG A 105 10.41 11.84 -6.09
C ARG A 105 8.92 11.61 -6.33
N ASN A 106 8.55 10.45 -6.88
CA ASN A 106 7.16 10.06 -7.10
C ASN A 106 6.38 9.99 -5.78
N THR A 107 7.00 9.48 -4.71
CA THR A 107 6.40 9.43 -3.37
C THR A 107 6.19 10.83 -2.81
N THR A 108 7.11 11.77 -3.04
CA THR A 108 6.92 13.17 -2.63
C THR A 108 5.72 13.79 -3.34
N VAL A 109 5.61 13.62 -4.67
CA VAL A 109 4.46 14.10 -5.44
C VAL A 109 3.15 13.47 -4.96
N LEU A 110 3.16 12.16 -4.68
CA LEU A 110 2.02 11.44 -4.11
C LEU A 110 1.60 12.03 -2.77
N LYS A 111 2.53 12.25 -1.84
CA LYS A 111 2.23 12.84 -0.52
C LYS A 111 1.61 14.23 -0.65
N ASP A 112 2.13 15.06 -1.55
CA ASP A 112 1.55 16.38 -1.82
C ASP A 112 0.13 16.29 -2.39
N PHE A 113 -0.12 15.35 -3.31
CA PHE A 113 -1.46 15.09 -3.84
C PHE A 113 -2.42 14.63 -2.74
N LEU A 114 -2.03 13.62 -1.94
CA LEU A 114 -2.85 13.08 -0.86
C LEU A 114 -3.13 14.14 0.20
N LYS A 115 -2.16 15.01 0.51
CA LYS A 115 -2.37 16.15 1.42
C LYS A 115 -3.46 17.09 0.93
N LYS A 116 -3.46 17.46 -0.37
CA LYS A 116 -4.51 18.29 -0.98
C LYS A 116 -5.89 17.63 -0.96
N ARG A 117 -5.95 16.30 -0.83
CA ARG A 117 -7.19 15.51 -0.74
C ARG A 117 -7.58 15.12 0.69
N ASN A 118 -6.84 15.55 1.71
CA ASN A 118 -7.01 15.11 3.10
C ASN A 118 -6.86 13.59 3.29
N LEU A 119 -6.02 12.96 2.49
CA LEU A 119 -5.73 11.52 2.50
C LEU A 119 -4.31 11.18 2.96
N LEU A 120 -3.48 12.20 3.28
CA LEU A 120 -2.07 11.98 3.63
C LEU A 120 -1.91 11.00 4.80
N GLU A 121 -2.72 11.13 5.83
CA GLU A 121 -2.64 10.25 7.02
C GLU A 121 -2.98 8.79 6.74
N ARG A 122 -3.57 8.49 5.58
CA ARG A 122 -3.94 7.14 5.13
C ARG A 122 -2.86 6.47 4.28
N PHE A 123 -1.73 7.13 4.06
CA PHE A 123 -0.60 6.54 3.34
C PHE A 123 0.70 6.70 4.11
N GLU A 124 1.45 5.60 4.24
CA GLU A 124 2.81 5.64 4.78
C GLU A 124 3.77 4.84 3.90
N LEU A 125 4.98 5.37 3.73
CA LEU A 125 6.12 4.66 3.19
C LEU A 125 7.03 4.31 4.37
N PHE A 126 7.28 3.03 4.59
CA PHE A 126 8.15 2.52 5.63
C PHE A 126 9.35 1.81 5.00
N THR A 127 10.54 2.19 5.45
CA THR A 127 11.80 1.61 5.00
C THR A 127 12.36 0.76 6.13
N VAL A 128 12.62 -0.51 5.87
CA VAL A 128 13.09 -1.46 6.90
C VAL A 128 13.93 -2.55 6.27
N SER A 129 14.90 -3.08 7.02
CA SER A 129 15.64 -4.26 6.58
C SER A 129 14.70 -5.47 6.53
N PRO A 130 14.75 -6.31 5.50
CA PRO A 130 13.89 -7.50 5.46
C PRO A 130 14.18 -8.53 6.55
N ARG A 131 15.36 -8.43 7.17
CA ARG A 131 15.78 -9.23 8.32
C ARG A 131 15.09 -8.78 9.61
N CYS A 132 14.52 -7.58 9.66
CA CYS A 132 13.90 -6.98 10.82
C CYS A 132 12.37 -7.17 10.83
N VAL A 133 11.91 -8.42 10.86
CA VAL A 133 10.47 -8.75 10.87
C VAL A 133 9.73 -8.16 12.07
N GLY A 134 10.41 -8.04 13.22
CA GLY A 134 9.85 -7.38 14.41
C GLY A 134 9.46 -5.92 14.12
N GLU A 135 10.35 -5.15 13.52
CA GLU A 135 10.10 -3.74 13.17
C GLU A 135 8.98 -3.61 12.13
N PHE A 136 8.89 -4.54 11.17
CA PHE A 136 7.77 -4.60 10.23
C PHE A 136 6.44 -4.82 10.97
N ASN A 137 6.39 -5.76 11.91
CA ASN A 137 5.18 -6.06 12.67
C ASN A 137 4.77 -4.89 13.58
N ASP A 138 5.74 -4.28 14.27
CA ASP A 138 5.49 -3.11 15.12
C ASP A 138 4.93 -1.95 14.30
N LYS A 139 5.52 -1.70 13.13
CA LYS A 139 5.03 -0.66 12.22
C LYS A 139 3.64 -0.95 11.70
N LEU A 140 3.37 -2.20 11.33
CA LEU A 140 2.07 -2.62 10.85
C LEU A 140 1.01 -2.42 11.95
N GLU A 141 1.32 -2.79 13.20
CA GLU A 141 0.41 -2.59 14.33
C GLU A 141 0.14 -1.10 14.60
N GLU A 142 1.19 -0.27 14.59
CA GLU A 142 1.08 1.18 14.72
C GLU A 142 0.16 1.76 13.64
N PHE A 143 0.37 1.37 12.38
CA PHE A 143 -0.41 1.84 11.26
C PHE A 143 -1.87 1.39 11.38
N PHE A 144 -2.13 0.13 11.75
CA PHE A 144 -3.49 -0.35 12.02
C PHE A 144 -4.19 0.47 13.10
N LYS A 145 -3.52 0.77 14.22
CA LYS A 145 -4.08 1.61 15.30
C LYS A 145 -4.40 3.01 14.79
N LYS A 146 -3.50 3.61 14.00
CA LYS A 146 -3.69 4.93 13.38
C LYS A 146 -4.92 4.94 12.46
N ILE A 147 -5.05 3.98 11.54
CA ILE A 147 -6.18 3.92 10.61
C ILE A 147 -7.49 3.62 11.33
N ALA A 148 -7.47 2.73 12.33
CA ALA A 148 -8.66 2.40 13.13
C ALA A 148 -9.19 3.59 13.96
N ALA A 149 -8.32 4.53 14.34
CA ALA A 149 -8.72 5.75 15.05
C ALA A 149 -9.38 6.80 14.12
N MET A 150 -9.30 6.62 12.80
CA MET A 150 -9.94 7.47 11.81
C MET A 150 -11.30 6.91 11.39
N PRO A 151 -12.25 7.75 10.94
CA PRO A 151 -13.50 7.25 10.38
C PRO A 151 -13.23 6.41 9.13
N PRO A 152 -14.09 5.41 8.80
CA PRO A 152 -13.97 4.65 7.56
C PRO A 152 -13.92 5.57 6.34
N LEU A 153 -12.98 5.30 5.44
CA LEU A 153 -12.86 6.07 4.21
C LEU A 153 -14.08 5.81 3.32
N LYS A 154 -14.75 6.90 2.96
CA LYS A 154 -15.84 6.95 1.97
C LYS A 154 -15.46 7.98 0.92
N LEU A 155 -14.93 7.51 -0.20
CA LEU A 155 -14.69 8.35 -1.37
C LEU A 155 -15.82 8.08 -2.36
N GLU A 156 -16.47 9.14 -2.80
CA GLU A 156 -17.35 9.05 -3.97
C GLU A 156 -16.46 8.99 -5.21
N GLU A 157 -16.73 8.04 -6.09
CA GLU A 157 -16.24 8.07 -7.47
C GLU A 157 -16.97 9.23 -8.16
N LYS A 158 -16.55 10.48 -7.88
CA LYS A 158 -16.89 11.56 -8.79
C LYS A 158 -16.08 11.29 -10.03
N GLU A 159 -16.79 10.82 -11.06
CA GLU A 159 -16.30 10.68 -12.42
C GLU A 159 -15.41 11.88 -12.74
N ALA A 160 -14.35 11.62 -13.50
CA ALA A 160 -13.59 12.64 -14.18
C ALA A 160 -14.50 13.32 -15.22
N GLU A 161 -15.50 14.09 -14.77
CA GLU A 161 -16.18 15.06 -15.59
C GLU A 161 -15.23 16.22 -15.81
N ALA A 162 -14.81 16.33 -17.07
CA ALA A 162 -14.37 17.52 -17.78
C ALA A 162 -13.26 18.34 -17.12
N HIS A 163 -12.09 18.35 -17.74
CA HIS A 163 -11.44 19.55 -18.28
C HIS A 163 -10.11 19.12 -18.90
N VAL A 164 -10.14 18.73 -20.18
CA VAL A 164 -9.50 19.35 -21.37
C VAL A 164 -9.47 18.30 -22.47
#